data_AF-A0AAD5QLG3-F1
#
_entry.id   AF-A0AAD5QLG3-F1
#
_cell.length_a   1.000
_cell.length_b   1.000
_cell.length_c   1.000
_cell.angle_alpha   90.00
_cell.angle_beta   90.00
_cell.angle_gamma   90.00
#
_symmetry.space_group_name_H-M   'P 1'
#
loop_
_entity.id
_entity.type
_entity.pdbx_description
1 polymer ?
#
loop_
_entity_poly.entity_id
_entity_poly.type
_entity_poly.pdbx_seq_one_letter_code
_entity_poly.pdbx_strand_id
1 'polypeptide(L)'
;MDKTDESGEPKKEAASNGTPIIAEECSEVITLEDIDALNNELLCWIAADDVKALLFSAKFSIAHGYMGTACSYLQKLIENTRTNGKNTSMLELALIEVCEGLGWNHVANRLSNDRLVRNRPSFRPF
;
A
#
# COMPACT_ATOMS: atom_id res chain seq x y z
N MET A 1 20.97 68.03 -23.26
CA MET A 1 21.45 66.99 -24.18
C MET A 1 21.36 65.69 -23.41
N ASP A 2 20.26 64.96 -23.62
CA ASP A 2 20.23 63.72 -24.42
C ASP A 2 20.75 62.55 -23.55
N LYS A 3 20.10 61.40 -23.31
CA LYS A 3 18.91 60.72 -23.86
C LYS A 3 18.68 59.43 -23.01
N THR A 4 17.43 58.95 -22.91
CA THR A 4 16.91 57.54 -22.99
C THR A 4 17.86 56.35 -22.76
N ASP A 5 17.51 55.15 -22.30
CA ASP A 5 16.32 54.39 -21.85
C ASP A 5 16.89 53.00 -21.41
N GLU A 6 16.02 52.06 -21.04
CA GLU A 6 16.19 50.61 -20.77
C GLU A 6 16.20 50.22 -19.28
N SER A 7 15.05 49.89 -18.68
CA SER A 7 14.20 48.70 -18.86
C SER A 7 14.83 47.41 -18.29
N GLY A 8 14.20 46.85 -17.26
CA GLY A 8 14.62 45.58 -16.67
C GLY A 8 13.80 45.20 -15.45
N GLU A 9 12.50 44.97 -15.63
CA GLU A 9 11.65 44.32 -14.61
C GLU A 9 12.17 42.90 -14.31
N PRO A 10 12.26 42.47 -13.03
CA PRO A 10 12.33 41.05 -12.74
C PRO A 10 10.92 40.46 -12.80
N LYS A 11 10.59 39.82 -13.93
CA LYS A 11 9.49 38.85 -14.02
C LYS A 11 9.79 37.70 -13.04
N LYS A 12 9.13 37.70 -11.88
CA LYS A 12 9.03 36.51 -11.02
C LYS A 12 8.05 35.55 -11.69
N GLU A 13 8.60 34.57 -12.39
CA GLU A 13 7.85 33.44 -12.91
C GLU A 13 7.23 32.67 -11.73
N ALA A 14 5.91 32.54 -11.79
CA ALA A 14 5.15 31.64 -10.96
C ALA A 14 5.45 30.21 -11.40
N ALA A 15 6.19 29.47 -10.56
CA ALA A 15 6.28 28.02 -10.68
C ALA A 15 5.48 27.41 -9.53
N SER A 16 4.50 26.60 -9.94
CA SER A 16 3.45 25.95 -9.17
C SER A 16 3.88 25.33 -7.85
N ASN A 17 3.07 25.55 -6.82
CA ASN A 17 3.06 24.83 -5.56
C ASN A 17 3.02 23.31 -5.76
N GLY A 18 4.19 22.68 -5.81
CA GLY A 18 4.34 21.29 -5.39
C GLY A 18 4.57 21.29 -3.89
N THR A 19 3.50 21.29 -3.10
CA THR A 19 3.61 21.10 -1.66
C THR A 19 4.29 19.74 -1.43
N PRO A 20 5.49 19.69 -0.83
CA PRO A 20 6.01 18.42 -0.37
C PRO A 20 5.04 17.93 0.70
N ILE A 21 4.46 16.74 0.49
CA ILE A 21 3.82 16.00 1.58
C ILE A 21 4.98 15.61 2.51
N ILE A 22 5.35 16.55 3.39
CA ILE A 22 6.08 16.23 4.60
C ILE A 22 5.05 15.38 5.35
N ALA A 23 5.30 14.08 5.41
CA ALA A 23 4.66 13.24 6.39
C ALA A 23 5.06 13.84 7.73
N GLU A 24 4.21 14.71 8.24
CA GLU A 24 4.23 15.11 9.63
C GLU A 24 4.19 13.79 10.39
N GLU A 25 5.29 13.44 11.06
CA GLU A 25 5.32 12.32 12.00
C GLU A 25 4.32 12.70 13.10
N CYS A 26 3.05 12.40 12.85
CA CYS A 26 2.01 12.48 13.84
C CYS A 26 2.39 11.42 14.86
N SER A 27 3.05 11.84 15.93
CA SER A 27 3.43 11.01 17.08
C SER A 27 2.20 10.61 17.91
N GLU A 28 1.06 10.44 17.24
CA GLU A 28 -0.18 10.03 17.86
C GLU A 28 -0.09 8.51 18.06
N VAL A 29 -0.18 8.10 19.32
CA VAL A 29 -0.15 6.68 19.69
C VAL A 29 -1.45 6.08 19.22
N ILE A 30 -1.44 5.47 18.04
CA ILE A 30 -2.59 4.73 17.51
C ILE A 30 -2.76 3.47 18.36
N THR A 31 -3.87 3.41 19.10
CA THR A 31 -4.20 2.26 19.95
C THR A 31 -4.99 1.21 19.16
N LEU A 32 -5.10 0.00 19.72
CA LEU A 32 -5.95 -1.04 19.14
C LEU A 32 -7.43 -0.64 19.16
N GLU A 33 -7.85 0.14 20.16
CA GLU A 33 -9.23 0.65 20.28
C GLU A 33 -9.58 1.63 19.14
N ASP A 34 -8.61 2.44 18.71
CA ASP A 34 -8.80 3.35 17.56
C ASP A 34 -9.02 2.56 16.26
N ILE A 35 -8.29 1.44 16.10
CA ILE A 35 -8.44 0.54 14.95
C ILE A 35 -9.84 -0.12 14.97
N ASP A 36 -10.34 -0.49 16.14
CA ASP A 36 -11.68 -1.05 16.33
C ASP A 36 -12.78 -0.04 16.01
N ALA A 37 -12.67 1.17 16.53
CA ALA A 37 -13.61 2.25 16.24
C ALA A 37 -13.68 2.55 14.73
N LEU A 38 -12.52 2.67 14.09
CA LEU A 38 -12.42 2.90 12.66
C LEU A 38 -13.00 1.74 11.83
N ASN A 39 -12.74 0.49 12.24
CA ASN A 39 -13.30 -0.67 11.56
C ASN A 39 -14.82 -0.72 11.68
N ASN A 40 -15.38 -0.43 12.85
CA ASN A 40 -16.83 -0.40 13.05
C ASN A 40 -17.50 0.72 12.23
N GLU A 41 -16.87 1.90 12.15
CA GLU A 41 -17.37 2.98 11.30
C GLU A 41 -17.31 2.62 9.82
N LEU A 42 -16.19 2.07 9.34
CA LEU A 42 -16.02 1.65 7.96
C LEU A 42 -17.07 0.60 7.55
N LEU A 43 -17.31 -0.40 8.40
CA LEU A 43 -18.23 -1.50 8.13
C LEU A 43 -19.71 -1.09 8.09
N CYS A 44 -20.05 0.13 8.55
CA CYS A 44 -21.38 0.70 8.33
C CYS A 44 -21.64 1.04 6.85
N TRP A 45 -20.58 1.29 6.07
CA TRP A 45 -20.68 1.76 4.68
C TRP A 45 -20.29 0.69 3.66
N ILE A 46 -19.40 -0.21 4.02
CA ILE A 46 -18.82 -1.19 3.09
C ILE A 46 -18.61 -2.54 3.78
N ALA A 47 -18.80 -3.62 3.03
CA ALA A 47 -18.50 -4.95 3.55
C ALA A 47 -16.98 -5.18 3.68
N ALA A 48 -16.56 -5.97 4.67
CA ALA A 48 -15.16 -6.28 4.92
C ALA A 48 -14.47 -7.02 3.74
N ASP A 49 -15.25 -7.66 2.87
CA ASP A 49 -14.76 -8.39 1.71
C ASP A 49 -14.78 -7.58 0.41
N ASP A 50 -15.22 -6.31 0.45
CA ASP A 50 -15.11 -5.41 -0.68
C ASP A 50 -13.65 -5.08 -0.97
N VAL A 51 -13.30 -5.03 -2.25
CA VAL A 51 -11.94 -4.75 -2.76
C VAL A 51 -11.31 -3.51 -2.12
N LYS A 52 -12.10 -2.46 -1.87
CA LYS A 52 -11.62 -1.21 -1.27
C LYS A 52 -11.32 -1.35 0.23
N ALA A 53 -12.02 -2.26 0.92
CA ALA A 53 -11.82 -2.53 2.34
C ALA A 53 -10.79 -3.64 2.60
N LEU A 54 -10.55 -4.55 1.64
CA LEU A 54 -9.71 -5.74 1.82
C LEU A 54 -8.36 -5.49 2.48
N LEU A 55 -7.63 -4.44 2.07
CA LEU A 55 -6.32 -4.13 2.66
C LEU A 55 -6.45 -3.71 4.12
N PHE A 56 -7.44 -2.88 4.43
CA PHE A 56 -7.72 -2.45 5.79
C PHE A 56 -8.19 -3.64 6.65
N SER A 57 -9.12 -4.44 6.16
CA SER A 57 -9.63 -5.63 6.86
C SER A 57 -8.53 -6.69 7.09
N ALA A 58 -7.56 -6.81 6.18
CA ALA A 58 -6.37 -7.64 6.40
C ALA A 58 -5.50 -7.10 7.54
N LYS A 59 -5.19 -5.79 7.55
CA LYS A 59 -4.41 -5.15 8.61
C LYS A 59 -5.11 -5.23 9.98
N PHE A 60 -6.42 -4.98 10.01
CA PHE A 60 -7.26 -5.16 11.18
C PHE A 60 -7.13 -6.59 11.73
N SER A 61 -7.28 -7.59 10.86
CA SER A 61 -7.16 -9.00 11.24
C SER A 61 -5.77 -9.33 11.80
N ILE A 62 -4.71 -8.75 11.24
CA ILE A 62 -3.32 -8.93 11.74
C ILE A 62 -3.15 -8.30 13.12
N ALA A 63 -3.66 -7.08 13.33
CA ALA A 63 -3.57 -6.38 14.61
C ALA A 63 -4.22 -7.18 15.75
N HIS A 64 -5.30 -7.90 15.46
CA HIS A 64 -6.00 -8.78 16.40
C HIS A 64 -5.48 -10.24 16.44
N GLY A 65 -4.48 -10.59 15.62
CA GLY A 65 -3.95 -11.94 15.55
C GLY A 65 -4.80 -12.96 14.79
N TYR A 66 -5.84 -12.53 14.06
CA TYR A 66 -6.68 -13.36 13.19
C TYR A 66 -5.97 -13.68 11.85
N MET A 67 -4.83 -14.37 11.93
CA MET A 67 -3.94 -14.59 10.78
C MET A 67 -4.58 -15.39 9.64
N GLY A 68 -5.49 -16.33 9.94
CA GLY A 68 -6.22 -17.08 8.90
C GLY A 68 -7.16 -16.19 8.07
N THR A 69 -7.83 -15.25 8.73
CA THR A 69 -8.70 -14.27 8.06
C THR A 69 -7.85 -13.28 7.26
N ALA A 70 -6.73 -12.82 7.83
CA ALA A 70 -5.77 -11.97 7.13
C ALA A 70 -5.25 -12.62 5.83
N CYS A 71 -4.86 -13.90 5.88
CA CYS A 71 -4.48 -14.67 4.69
C CYS A 71 -5.57 -14.67 3.62
N SER A 72 -6.82 -14.87 4.02
CA SER A 72 -7.97 -14.91 3.10
C SER A 72 -8.19 -13.55 2.41
N TYR A 73 -8.11 -12.45 3.16
CA TYR A 73 -8.23 -11.10 2.59
C TYR A 73 -7.06 -10.75 1.69
N LEU A 74 -5.82 -11.08 2.08
CA LEU A 74 -4.62 -10.85 1.25
C LEU A 74 -4.68 -11.64 -0.05
N GLN A 75 -5.11 -12.90 -0.04
CA GLN A 75 -5.29 -13.70 -1.25
C GLN A 75 -6.33 -13.08 -2.20
N LYS A 76 -7.49 -12.67 -1.68
CA LYS A 76 -8.52 -11.97 -2.47
C LYS A 76 -7.96 -10.67 -3.08
N LEU A 77 -7.19 -9.91 -2.31
CA LEU A 77 -6.60 -8.65 -2.76
C LEU A 77 -5.53 -8.86 -3.83
N ILE A 78 -4.69 -9.88 -3.69
CA ILE A 78 -3.70 -10.27 -4.71
C ILE A 78 -4.39 -10.63 -6.02
N GLU A 79 -5.44 -11.45 -5.97
CA GLU A 79 -6.16 -11.86 -7.18
C GLU A 79 -6.84 -10.67 -7.87
N ASN A 80 -7.48 -9.79 -7.09
CA ASN A 80 -8.05 -8.56 -7.65
C ASN A 80 -6.99 -7.63 -8.25
N THR A 81 -5.87 -7.43 -7.57
CA THR A 81 -4.80 -6.55 -8.05
C THR A 81 -4.14 -7.11 -9.32
N ARG A 82 -3.98 -8.44 -9.39
CA ARG A 82 -3.44 -9.15 -10.54
C ARG A 82 -4.35 -9.08 -11.76
N THR A 83 -5.64 -9.29 -11.60
CA THR A 83 -6.63 -9.16 -12.70
C THR A 83 -6.68 -7.74 -13.25
N ASN A 84 -6.35 -6.73 -12.43
CA ASN A 84 -6.20 -5.34 -12.85
C ASN A 84 -4.82 -4.99 -13.43
N GLY A 85 -3.92 -5.96 -13.64
CA GLY A 85 -2.60 -5.75 -14.23
C GLY A 85 -1.62 -4.95 -13.36
N LYS A 86 -1.90 -4.81 -12.06
CA LYS A 86 -1.06 -4.07 -11.12
C LYS A 86 -0.04 -5.00 -10.45
N ASN A 87 1.07 -4.41 -9.99
CA ASN A 87 2.11 -5.15 -9.29
C ASN A 87 1.60 -5.65 -7.93
N THR A 88 1.72 -6.96 -7.68
CA THR A 88 1.29 -7.63 -6.45
C THR A 88 2.45 -8.03 -5.53
N SER A 89 3.69 -7.75 -5.90
CA SER A 89 4.90 -8.25 -5.23
C SER A 89 4.95 -7.97 -3.72
N MET A 90 4.50 -6.78 -3.29
CA MET A 90 4.45 -6.42 -1.86
C MET A 90 3.32 -7.14 -1.11
N LEU A 91 2.18 -7.36 -1.75
CA LEU A 91 1.07 -8.12 -1.17
C LEU A 91 1.43 -9.60 -1.05
N GLU A 92 2.13 -10.14 -2.05
CA GLU A 92 2.65 -11.52 -2.03
C GLU A 92 3.67 -11.70 -0.89
N LEU A 93 4.54 -10.72 -0.64
CA LEU A 93 5.45 -10.73 0.53
C LEU A 93 4.70 -10.72 1.86
N ALA A 94 3.73 -9.81 2.02
CA ALA A 94 2.92 -9.75 3.23
C ALA A 94 2.18 -11.07 3.49
N LEU A 95 1.67 -11.73 2.44
CA LEU A 95 1.04 -13.04 2.57
C LEU A 95 2.03 -14.13 3.02
N ILE A 96 3.28 -14.09 2.53
CA ILE A 96 4.34 -15.01 2.96
C ILE A 96 4.63 -14.82 4.45
N GLU A 97 4.81 -13.58 4.90
CA GLU A 97 5.07 -13.27 6.32
C GLU A 97 3.94 -13.76 7.24
N VAL A 98 2.67 -13.59 6.84
CA VAL A 98 1.54 -14.12 7.62
C VAL A 98 1.55 -15.65 7.65
N CYS A 99 1.90 -16.32 6.55
CA CYS A 99 2.04 -17.77 6.50
C CYS A 99 3.18 -18.29 7.40
N GLU A 100 4.30 -17.56 7.45
CA GLU A 100 5.42 -17.84 8.37
C GLU A 100 5.00 -17.65 9.83
N GLY A 101 4.27 -16.57 10.14
CA GLY A 101 3.69 -16.34 11.47
C GLY A 101 2.73 -17.43 11.94
N LEU A 102 2.04 -18.10 11.00
CA LEU A 102 1.22 -19.29 11.27
C LEU A 102 2.02 -20.60 11.38
N GLY A 103 3.32 -20.59 11.10
CA GLY A 103 4.17 -21.78 11.05
C GLY A 103 3.99 -22.63 9.78
N TRP A 104 3.30 -22.12 8.75
CA TRP A 104 3.08 -22.82 7.48
C TRP A 104 4.28 -22.68 6.54
N ASN A 105 5.46 -23.06 7.02
CA ASN A 105 6.73 -22.87 6.33
C ASN A 105 6.76 -23.49 4.92
N HIS A 106 6.09 -24.64 4.75
CA HIS A 106 5.97 -25.30 3.44
C HIS A 106 5.17 -24.46 2.43
N VAL A 107 4.11 -23.76 2.89
CA VAL A 107 3.31 -22.86 2.08
C VAL A 107 4.09 -21.59 1.77
N ALA A 108 4.71 -20.99 2.78
CA ALA A 108 5.57 -19.81 2.62
C ALA A 108 6.67 -20.04 1.59
N ASN A 109 7.40 -21.16 1.70
CA ASN A 109 8.44 -21.55 0.73
C ASN A 109 7.89 -21.71 -0.69
N ARG A 110 6.72 -22.35 -0.85
CA ARG A 110 6.07 -22.47 -2.16
C ARG A 110 5.74 -21.09 -2.75
N LEU A 111 5.13 -20.22 -1.95
CA LEU A 111 4.75 -18.86 -2.37
C LEU A 111 5.97 -17.99 -2.72
N SER A 112 7.05 -18.09 -1.95
CA SER A 112 8.32 -17.41 -2.22
C SER A 112 8.91 -17.83 -3.57
N ASN A 113 8.94 -19.13 -3.85
CA ASN A 113 9.43 -19.66 -5.13
C ASN A 113 8.58 -19.17 -6.31
N ASP A 114 7.26 -19.25 -6.16
CA ASP A 114 6.30 -18.76 -7.16
C ASP A 114 6.51 -17.27 -7.47
N ARG A 115 6.70 -16.45 -6.43
CA ARG A 115 6.94 -15.02 -6.54
C ARG A 115 8.23 -14.72 -7.32
N LEU A 116 9.31 -15.46 -7.08
CA LEU A 116 10.59 -15.26 -7.77
C LEU A 116 10.48 -15.52 -9.28
N VAL A 117 9.68 -16.50 -9.68
CA VAL A 117 9.48 -16.84 -11.09
C VAL A 117 8.60 -15.80 -11.79
N ARG A 118 7.56 -15.31 -11.11
CA ARG A 118 6.64 -14.31 -11.69
C ARG A 118 7.21 -12.89 -11.72
N ASN A 119 7.80 -12.45 -10.62
CA ASN A 119 8.28 -11.07 -10.44
C ASN A 119 9.77 -10.97 -10.75
N ARG A 120 10.19 -11.46 -11.92
CA ARG A 120 11.59 -11.39 -12.36
C ARG A 120 12.00 -9.94 -12.64
N PRO A 121 13.21 -9.53 -12.24
CA PRO A 121 13.70 -8.16 -12.48
C PRO A 121 13.97 -7.88 -13.97
N SER A 122 14.21 -8.93 -14.77
CA SER A 122 14.49 -8.81 -16.18
C SER A 122 13.76 -9.89 -16.99
N PHE A 123 13.49 -9.56 -18.26
CA PHE A 123 12.98 -10.54 -19.21
C PHE A 123 13.97 -11.68 -19.41
N ARG A 124 13.44 -12.85 -19.76
CA ARG A 124 14.26 -14.00 -20.15
C ARG A 124 14.94 -13.64 -21.49
N PRO A 125 16.27 -13.74 -21.59
CA PRO A 125 16.94 -13.54 -22.87
C PRO A 125 16.45 -14.59 -23.89
N PHE A 126 16.39 -14.18 -25.15
CA PHE A 126 16.00 -15.01 -26.28
C PHE A 126 17.10 -16.00 -26.66
#